data_AF-A0A565CKD6-F1
#
_entry.id   AF-A0A565CKD6-F1
#
_cell.length_a   1.000
_cell.length_b   1.000
_cell.length_c   1.000
_cell.angle_alpha   90.00
_cell.angle_beta   90.00
_cell.angle_gamma   90.00
#
_symmetry.space_group_name_H-M   'P 1'
#
loop_
_entity.id
_entity.type
_entity.pdbx_description
1 polymer ?
#
loop_
_entity_poly.entity_id
_entity_poly.type
_entity_poly.pdbx_seq_one_letter_code
_entity_poly.pdbx_strand_id
1 'polypeptide(L)'
;MNANALNSVINRLLEAREKPGKIPNLLELQAPVKICGDIHGQYSDLLRLFEYGGYPPRSNYLFLGDYFDRGKQSIETICLLLAYKIKYPKNFFLLRGNHECA
;
A
#
# COMPACT_ATOMS: atom_id res chain seq x y z
N MET A 1 5.62 -12.13 11.77
CA MET A 1 5.35 -12.80 10.47
C MET A 1 6.22 -14.03 10.40
N ASN A 2 5.70 -15.23 10.10
CA ASN A 2 6.57 -16.39 9.89
C ASN A 2 7.24 -16.32 8.50
N ALA A 3 8.37 -16.98 8.33
CA ALA A 3 9.17 -16.93 7.09
C ALA A 3 8.34 -17.32 5.84
N ASN A 4 7.38 -18.23 5.98
CA ASN A 4 6.53 -18.71 4.88
C ASN A 4 5.56 -17.64 4.36
N ALA A 5 4.94 -16.86 5.26
CA ALA A 5 4.06 -15.76 4.87
C ALA A 5 4.83 -14.64 4.20
N LEU A 6 6.04 -14.32 4.69
CA LEU A 6 6.91 -13.32 4.07
C LEU A 6 7.33 -13.77 2.65
N ASN A 7 7.78 -15.02 2.49
CA ASN A 7 8.14 -15.57 1.19
C ASN A 7 6.94 -15.58 0.21
N SER A 8 5.74 -15.87 0.70
CA SER A 8 4.52 -15.81 -0.13
C SER A 8 4.22 -14.39 -0.61
N VAL A 9 4.37 -13.38 0.26
CA VAL A 9 4.19 -11.96 -0.12
C VAL A 9 5.27 -11.53 -1.11
N ILE A 10 6.54 -11.89 -0.87
CA ILE A 10 7.65 -11.59 -1.77
C ILE A 10 7.41 -12.18 -3.16
N ASN A 11 7.04 -13.46 -3.25
CA ASN A 11 6.78 -14.10 -4.54
C ASN A 11 5.62 -13.44 -5.30
N ARG A 12 4.54 -13.09 -4.60
CA ARG A 12 3.41 -12.36 -5.20
C ARG A 12 3.79 -10.95 -5.66
N LEU A 13 4.73 -10.29 -4.97
CA LEU A 13 5.25 -8.99 -5.40
C LEU A 13 6.12 -9.09 -6.65
N LEU A 14 6.95 -10.13 -6.73
CA LEU A 14 7.74 -10.42 -7.93
C LEU A 14 6.84 -10.73 -9.13
N GLU A 15 5.81 -11.56 -8.94
CA GLU A 15 4.80 -11.83 -9.97
C GLU A 15 4.04 -10.56 -10.40
N ALA A 16 3.70 -9.68 -9.45
CA ALA A 16 3.03 -8.42 -9.76
C ALA A 16 3.93 -7.45 -10.55
N ARG A 17 5.26 -7.49 -10.33
CA ARG A 17 6.24 -6.73 -11.12
C ARG A 17 6.33 -7.25 -12.55
N GLU A 18 6.25 -8.56 -12.73
CA GLU A 18 6.44 -9.20 -14.04
C GLU A 18 5.19 -9.20 -14.91
N LYS A 19 4.00 -8.96 -14.34
CA LYS A 19 2.78 -8.79 -15.14
C LYS A 19 2.88 -7.52 -15.99
N PRO A 20 3.04 -7.63 -17.32
CA PRO A 20 3.10 -6.49 -18.21
C PRO A 20 1.67 -6.04 -18.53
N GLY A 21 0.94 -5.62 -17.51
CA GLY A 21 -0.31 -4.89 -17.67
C GLY A 21 0.01 -3.40 -17.68
N LYS A 22 -0.51 -2.65 -18.64
CA LYS A 22 -0.37 -1.19 -18.69
C LYS A 22 -1.08 -0.60 -17.46
N ILE A 23 -0.34 -0.28 -16.40
CA ILE A 23 -0.88 0.50 -15.28
C ILE A 23 -1.08 1.92 -15.83
N PRO A 24 -2.31 2.46 -15.81
CA PRO A 24 -2.54 3.81 -16.30
C PRO A 24 -1.86 4.82 -15.37
N ASN A 25 -1.22 5.84 -15.94
CA ASN A 25 -0.60 6.91 -15.17
C ASN A 25 -1.63 7.73 -14.37
N LEU A 26 -2.88 7.75 -14.84
CA LEU A 26 -4.02 8.38 -14.19
C LEU A 26 -5.00 7.29 -13.73
N LEU A 27 -5.27 7.24 -12.43
CA LEU A 27 -6.29 6.36 -11.87
C LEU A 27 -7.64 7.06 -11.83
N GLU A 28 -8.67 6.43 -12.38
CA GLU A 28 -10.05 6.87 -12.27
C GLU A 28 -10.77 6.00 -11.22
N LEU A 29 -11.20 6.63 -10.13
CA LEU A 29 -11.82 5.95 -8.99
C LEU A 29 -13.21 6.51 -8.71
N GLN A 30 -14.13 5.64 -8.30
CA GLN A 30 -15.47 6.02 -7.89
C GLN A 30 -15.56 6.12 -6.37
N ALA A 31 -16.32 7.10 -5.88
CA ALA A 31 -16.61 7.24 -4.46
C ALA A 31 -17.48 6.06 -3.96
N PRO A 32 -17.42 5.68 -2.67
CA PRO A 32 -16.59 6.29 -1.62
C PRO A 32 -15.14 5.80 -1.63
N VAL A 33 -14.19 6.71 -1.43
CA VAL A 33 -12.75 6.42 -1.27
C VAL A 33 -12.14 7.28 -0.18
N LYS A 34 -11.25 6.69 0.63
CA LYS A 34 -10.46 7.39 1.64
C LYS A 34 -9.11 7.77 1.05
N ILE A 35 -8.76 9.05 1.13
CA ILE A 35 -7.50 9.57 0.60
C ILE A 35 -6.52 9.71 1.75
N CYS A 36 -5.33 9.13 1.60
CA CYS A 36 -4.26 9.11 2.60
C CYS A 36 -3.02 9.79 2.03
N GLY A 37 -2.51 10.79 2.76
CA GLY A 37 -1.23 11.42 2.45
C GLY A 37 -0.04 10.62 3.00
N ASP A 38 1.03 11.34 3.30
CA ASP A 38 2.34 10.82 3.69
C ASP A 38 2.25 9.90 4.91
N ILE A 39 3.06 8.82 4.89
CA ILE A 39 3.13 7.84 5.97
C ILE A 39 4.51 7.84 6.64
N HIS A 40 5.59 8.08 5.88
CA HIS A 40 6.95 8.21 6.41
C HIS A 40 7.35 7.11 7.41
N GLY A 41 7.06 5.84 7.09
CA GLY A 41 7.40 4.69 7.92
C GLY A 41 6.75 4.68 9.32
N GLN A 42 5.68 5.44 9.57
CA GLN A 42 4.94 5.48 10.84
C GLN A 42 3.93 4.32 10.94
N TYR A 43 4.43 3.09 11.04
CA TYR A 43 3.61 1.87 11.00
C TYR A 43 2.47 1.84 12.04
N SER A 44 2.72 2.31 13.27
CA SER A 44 1.69 2.33 14.32
C SER A 44 0.53 3.28 13.98
N ASP A 45 0.82 4.41 13.34
CA ASP A 45 -0.20 5.36 12.92
C ASP A 45 -0.95 4.85 11.68
N LEU A 46 -0.27 4.11 10.79
CA LEU A 46 -0.93 3.38 9.70
C LEU A 46 -1.94 2.34 10.22
N LEU A 47 -1.62 1.61 11.28
CA LEU A 47 -2.56 0.67 11.89
C LEU A 47 -3.79 1.39 12.48
N ARG A 48 -3.59 2.52 13.16
CA ARG A 48 -4.68 3.36 13.68
C ARG A 48 -5.54 3.91 12.55
N LEU A 49 -4.94 4.34 11.44
CA LEU A 49 -5.66 4.81 10.27
C LEU A 49 -6.66 3.76 9.77
N PHE A 50 -6.28 2.49 9.74
CA PHE A 50 -7.21 1.41 9.38
C PHE A 50 -8.24 1.07 10.45
N GLU A 51 -7.89 1.21 11.73
CA GLU A 51 -8.81 1.03 12.85
C GLU A 51 -9.97 2.03 12.80
N TYR A 52 -9.67 3.31 12.55
CA TYR A 52 -10.68 4.37 12.43
C TYR A 52 -11.34 4.43 11.05
N GLY A 53 -10.57 4.24 9.98
CA GLY A 53 -11.06 4.31 8.60
C GLY A 53 -11.76 3.03 8.11
N GLY A 54 -11.64 1.95 8.86
CA GLY A 54 -12.12 0.62 8.49
C GLY A 54 -11.15 -0.13 7.59
N TYR A 55 -11.05 -1.44 7.77
CA TYR A 55 -10.13 -2.28 7.01
C TYR A 55 -10.65 -2.60 5.60
N PRO A 56 -9.76 -2.67 4.59
CA PRO A 56 -10.08 -3.28 3.30
C PRO A 56 -10.61 -4.73 3.46
N PRO A 57 -11.58 -5.17 2.64
CA PRO A 57 -12.18 -4.48 1.50
C PRO A 57 -13.39 -3.60 1.85
N ARG A 58 -13.75 -3.47 3.13
CA ARG A 58 -14.95 -2.69 3.54
C ARG A 58 -14.80 -1.19 3.27
N SER A 59 -13.56 -0.71 3.22
CA SER A 59 -13.20 0.66 2.85
C SER A 59 -12.25 0.65 1.66
N ASN A 60 -12.48 1.55 0.71
CA ASN A 60 -11.56 1.82 -0.39
C ASN A 60 -10.54 2.89 0.03
N TYR A 61 -9.28 2.71 -0.36
CA TYR A 61 -8.17 3.60 -0.03
C TYR A 61 -7.37 4.00 -1.25
N LEU A 62 -7.02 5.28 -1.33
CA LEU A 62 -6.03 5.85 -2.24
C LEU A 62 -4.92 6.50 -1.41
N PHE A 63 -3.72 5.93 -1.47
CA PHE A 63 -2.53 6.55 -0.88
C PHE A 63 -1.77 7.35 -1.92
N LEU A 64 -1.30 8.55 -1.54
CA LEU A 64 -0.71 9.52 -2.44
C LEU A 64 0.82 9.39 -2.63
N GLY A 65 1.50 8.59 -1.81
CA GLY A 65 2.96 8.42 -1.88
C GLY A 65 3.64 8.63 -0.53
N ASP A 66 4.95 8.80 -0.53
CA ASP A 66 5.79 9.10 0.63
C ASP A 66 5.60 8.10 1.79
N TYR A 67 5.74 6.84 1.41
CA TYR A 67 5.72 5.69 2.32
C TYR A 67 7.03 5.56 3.10
N PHE A 68 8.13 6.00 2.45
CA PHE A 68 9.50 5.91 2.93
C PHE A 68 9.94 7.22 3.62
N ASP A 69 11.11 7.14 4.26
CA ASP A 69 11.79 8.23 4.99
C ASP A 69 11.30 8.50 6.43
N ARG A 70 12.22 8.95 7.28
CA ARG A 70 12.08 9.43 8.68
C ARG A 70 11.59 8.43 9.75
N GLY A 71 10.72 7.49 9.40
CA GLY A 71 10.22 6.46 10.31
C GLY A 71 11.15 5.25 10.45
N LYS A 72 11.12 4.62 11.63
CA LYS A 72 11.91 3.41 11.92
C LYS A 72 11.31 2.11 11.35
N GLN A 73 10.05 2.15 10.89
CA GLN A 73 9.27 0.96 10.51
C GLN A 73 8.82 1.01 9.04
N SER A 74 9.69 1.51 8.16
CA SER A 74 9.40 1.64 6.73
C SER A 74 9.18 0.30 6.04
N ILE A 75 9.88 -0.77 6.47
CA ILE A 75 9.71 -2.12 5.93
C ILE A 75 8.33 -2.66 6.27
N GLU A 76 7.91 -2.57 7.53
CA GLU A 76 6.60 -3.03 7.97
C GLU A 76 5.47 -2.25 7.26
N THR A 77 5.67 -0.94 7.13
CA THR A 77 4.76 -0.04 6.40
C THR A 77 4.58 -0.50 4.95
N ILE A 78 5.67 -0.60 4.18
CA ILE A 78 5.57 -0.97 2.77
C ILE A 78 5.08 -2.41 2.59
N CYS A 79 5.52 -3.36 3.44
CA CYS A 79 5.05 -4.75 3.38
C CYS A 79 3.54 -4.83 3.58
N LEU A 80 2.97 -4.09 4.53
CA LEU A 80 1.54 -4.09 4.78
C LEU A 80 0.76 -3.46 3.62
N LEU A 81 1.20 -2.29 3.12
CA LEU A 81 0.56 -1.60 2.00
C LEU A 81 0.55 -2.47 0.74
N LEU A 82 1.69 -3.09 0.43
CA LEU A 82 1.84 -4.00 -0.70
C LEU A 82 1.00 -5.28 -0.54
N ALA A 83 0.94 -5.85 0.67
CA ALA A 83 0.08 -7.00 0.95
C ALA A 83 -1.40 -6.66 0.72
N TYR A 84 -1.86 -5.47 1.15
CA TYR A 84 -3.22 -5.01 0.87
C TYR A 84 -3.46 -4.73 -0.61
N LYS A 85 -2.48 -4.15 -1.33
CA LYS A 85 -2.58 -3.95 -2.78
C LYS A 85 -2.77 -5.26 -3.53
N ILE A 86 -2.00 -6.30 -3.18
CA ILE A 86 -2.13 -7.64 -3.76
C ILE A 86 -3.46 -8.29 -3.40
N LYS A 87 -3.87 -8.19 -2.12
CA LYS A 87 -5.07 -8.87 -1.62
C LYS A 87 -6.36 -8.21 -2.10
N TYR A 88 -6.38 -6.88 -2.24
CA TYR A 88 -7.55 -6.08 -2.58
C TYR A 88 -7.28 -5.09 -3.72
N PRO A 89 -6.89 -5.56 -4.92
CA PRO A 89 -6.42 -4.69 -6.00
C PRO A 89 -7.48 -3.72 -6.54
N LYS A 90 -8.78 -4.00 -6.29
CA LYS A 90 -9.93 -3.18 -6.68
C LYS A 90 -10.38 -2.17 -5.61
N ASN A 91 -9.78 -2.21 -4.42
CA ASN A 91 -10.17 -1.36 -3.28
C ASN A 91 -8.98 -0.58 -2.72
N PHE A 92 -7.75 -1.01 -3.00
CA PHE A 92 -6.53 -0.45 -2.44
C PHE A 92 -5.61 0.05 -3.55
N PHE A 93 -5.36 1.35 -3.55
CA PHE A 93 -4.63 2.06 -4.60
C PHE A 93 -3.44 2.81 -3.99
N LEU A 94 -2.29 2.69 -4.64
CA LEU A 94 -1.02 3.30 -4.22
C LEU A 94 -0.50 4.13 -5.38
N LEU A 95 -0.27 5.42 -5.14
CA LEU A 95 0.47 6.30 -6.05
C LEU A 95 1.94 6.36 -5.65
N ARG A 96 2.76 6.99 -6.48
CA ARG A 96 4.18 7.22 -6.21
C ARG A 96 4.37 8.66 -5.73
N GLY A 97 4.99 8.84 -4.57
CA GLY A 97 5.46 10.14 -4.09
C GLY A 97 6.90 10.40 -4.53
N ASN A 98 7.48 11.49 -4.05
CA ASN A 98 8.83 11.90 -4.40
C ASN A 98 9.90 11.05 -3.69
N HIS A 99 9.63 10.55 -2.49
CA HIS A 99 10.58 9.73 -1.74
C HIS A 99 10.74 8.30 -2.28
N GLU A 100 9.84 7.85 -3.16
CA GLU A 100 9.92 6.55 -3.86
C GLU A 100 10.86 6.56 -5.09
N CYS A 101 11.55 7.66 -5.35
CA CYS A 101 12.53 7.83 -6.44
C CYS A 101 13.96 8.04 -5.97
N ALA A 102 14.16 8.35 -4.68
CA ALA A 102 15.45 8.71 -4.12
C ALA A 102 16.34 7.49 -3.86
#